data_AF-A0AAE5HER7-F1
#
_entry.id   AF-A0AAE5HER7-F1
#
_cell.length_a   1.000
_cell.length_b   1.000
_cell.length_c   1.000
_cell.angle_alpha   90.00
_cell.angle_beta   90.00
_cell.angle_gamma   90.00
#
_symmetry.space_group_name_H-M   'P 1'
#
loop_
_entity.id
_entity.type
_entity.pdbx_description
1 polymer ?
#
loop_
_entity_poly.entity_id
_entity_poly.type
_entity_poly.pdbx_seq_one_letter_code
_entity_poly.pdbx_strand_id
1 'polypeptide(L)'
;MTGRVFRLHSTLELPLEDVETYFDTNPNLPPEIEDVDITRRNNTLIIKAVSTDDNLSKYTPTAQLKASVTETRVYEEEPPRAGGPQWVQDEEEEIPSELVEFACFKGDRETVLQNSALQYPMFLVLRDLAMETEKGNLTAITEEGGSLTATRIVEGEERPATVEVVESPRQNKQENSGVNWRDNKFIS
;
A
#
# COMPACT_ATOMS: atom_id res chain seq x y z
N MET A 1 -19.69 -7.19 -0.80
CA MET A 1 -18.53 -8.05 -0.54
C MET A 1 -17.93 -7.76 0.84
N THR A 2 -18.37 -8.49 1.85
CA THR A 2 -17.74 -8.44 3.17
C THR A 2 -16.43 -9.23 3.15
N GLY A 3 -15.33 -8.55 2.82
CA GLY A 3 -13.99 -9.13 2.90
C GLY A 3 -13.16 -8.52 4.03
N ARG A 4 -12.08 -9.23 4.41
CA ARG A 4 -11.13 -8.74 5.43
C ARG A 4 -9.71 -8.85 4.91
N VAL A 5 -8.87 -7.90 5.29
CA VAL A 5 -7.43 -7.91 4.98
C VAL A 5 -6.68 -8.21 6.27
N PHE A 6 -6.13 -9.42 6.40
CA PHE A 6 -5.39 -9.83 7.60
C PHE A 6 -3.96 -9.31 7.55
N ARG A 7 -3.30 -9.50 6.42
CA ARG A 7 -1.93 -9.09 6.19
C ARG A 7 -1.83 -8.42 4.83
N LEU A 8 -1.05 -7.36 4.76
CA LEU A 8 -0.73 -6.65 3.54
C LEU A 8 0.68 -6.10 3.72
N HIS A 9 1.51 -6.31 2.70
CA HIS A 9 2.82 -5.71 2.57
C HIS A 9 3.01 -5.33 1.11
N SER A 10 3.35 -4.06 0.90
CA SER A 10 3.44 -3.43 -0.41
C SER A 10 4.76 -2.71 -0.54
N THR A 11 5.36 -2.80 -1.72
CA THR A 11 6.56 -2.03 -2.10
C THR A 11 6.40 -1.44 -3.51
N LEU A 12 5.17 -1.15 -3.91
CA LEU A 12 4.83 -0.69 -5.26
C LEU A 12 5.36 0.72 -5.51
N GLU A 13 5.86 0.94 -6.71
CA GLU A 13 6.33 2.23 -7.21
C GLU A 13 5.70 2.45 -8.59
N LEU A 14 4.88 3.49 -8.73
CA LEU A 14 4.26 3.86 -10.00
C LEU A 14 4.49 5.35 -10.26
N PRO A 15 4.66 5.77 -11.53
CA PRO A 15 4.54 7.18 -11.89
C PRO A 15 3.24 7.77 -11.36
N LEU A 16 3.29 8.99 -10.83
CA LEU A 16 2.10 9.67 -10.30
C LEU A 16 1.06 9.88 -11.40
N GLU A 17 1.52 10.18 -12.62
CA GLU A 17 0.67 10.32 -13.80
C GLU A 17 -0.13 9.05 -14.09
N ASP A 18 0.49 7.86 -13.98
CA ASP A 18 -0.21 6.59 -14.19
C ASP A 18 -1.29 6.38 -13.14
N VAL A 19 -1.01 6.73 -11.88
CA VAL A 19 -1.99 6.65 -10.79
C VAL A 19 -3.16 7.60 -11.04
N GLU A 20 -2.90 8.84 -11.44
CA GLU A 20 -3.97 9.81 -11.76
C GLU A 20 -4.78 9.36 -12.98
N THR A 21 -4.10 8.90 -14.04
CA THR A 21 -4.73 8.38 -15.26
C THR A 21 -5.61 7.16 -14.99
N TYR A 22 -5.17 6.27 -14.10
CA TYR A 22 -5.96 5.09 -13.68
C TYR A 22 -7.31 5.51 -13.07
N PHE A 23 -7.33 6.55 -12.22
CA PHE A 23 -8.56 7.04 -11.61
C PHE A 23 -9.40 7.91 -12.56
N ASP A 24 -8.78 8.68 -13.47
CA ASP A 24 -9.49 9.53 -14.44
C ASP A 24 -10.16 8.74 -15.56
N THR A 25 -9.60 7.58 -15.94
CA THR A 25 -10.12 6.75 -17.06
C THR A 25 -11.32 5.87 -16.66
N ASN A 26 -11.86 6.07 -15.45
CA ASN A 26 -12.99 5.36 -14.87
C ASN A 26 -12.64 3.88 -14.55
N PRO A 27 -11.87 3.63 -13.47
CA PRO A 27 -11.43 2.30 -13.11
C PRO A 27 -12.64 1.42 -12.78
N ASN A 28 -12.47 0.11 -12.90
CA ASN A 28 -13.49 -0.87 -12.50
C ASN A 28 -13.55 -0.94 -10.96
N LEU A 29 -14.05 0.13 -10.34
CA LEU A 29 -14.14 0.25 -8.89
C LEU A 29 -15.08 -0.83 -8.35
N PRO A 30 -14.75 -1.42 -7.19
CA PRO A 30 -15.67 -2.32 -6.52
C PRO A 30 -17.02 -1.62 -6.25
N PRO A 31 -18.15 -2.35 -6.30
CA PRO A 31 -19.50 -1.75 -6.25
C PRO A 31 -19.82 -0.99 -4.94
N GLU A 32 -18.99 -1.12 -3.92
CA GLU A 32 -19.12 -0.44 -2.63
C GLU A 32 -18.44 0.94 -2.61
N ILE A 33 -17.60 1.23 -3.60
CA ILE A 33 -16.91 2.49 -3.80
C ILE A 33 -17.57 3.20 -4.97
N GLU A 34 -18.13 4.37 -4.72
CA GLU A 34 -18.72 5.22 -5.77
C GLU A 34 -17.63 5.98 -6.52
N ASP A 35 -16.68 6.52 -5.75
CA ASP A 35 -15.60 7.35 -6.26
C ASP A 35 -14.41 7.35 -5.28
N VAL A 36 -13.32 7.98 -5.66
CA VAL A 36 -12.10 8.07 -4.87
C VAL A 36 -11.60 9.52 -4.79
N ASP A 37 -11.52 10.05 -3.58
CA ASP A 37 -10.95 11.37 -3.32
C ASP A 37 -9.42 11.27 -3.27
N ILE A 38 -8.73 11.85 -4.25
CA ILE A 38 -7.26 11.94 -4.28
C ILE A 38 -6.83 13.30 -3.71
N THR A 39 -5.97 13.28 -2.69
CA THR A 39 -5.42 14.49 -2.08
C THR A 39 -3.92 14.37 -1.91
N ARG A 40 -3.19 15.39 -2.37
CA ARG A 40 -1.75 15.52 -2.14
C ARG A 40 -1.49 16.44 -0.95
N ARG A 41 -0.75 15.96 0.04
CA ARG A 41 -0.25 16.75 1.18
C ARG A 41 1.25 16.65 1.25
N ASN A 42 1.95 17.73 0.89
CA ASN A 42 3.40 17.76 0.75
C ASN A 42 3.89 16.61 -0.14
N ASN A 43 4.57 15.64 0.46
CA ASN A 43 5.16 14.49 -0.19
C ASN A 43 4.36 13.19 0.06
N THR A 44 3.09 13.31 0.40
CA THR A 44 2.20 12.18 0.67
C THR A 44 0.96 12.30 -0.20
N LEU A 45 0.67 11.23 -0.94
CA LEU A 45 -0.57 11.05 -1.66
C LEU A 45 -1.54 10.25 -0.79
N ILE A 46 -2.75 10.77 -0.60
CA ILE A 46 -3.81 10.15 0.18
C ILE A 46 -4.99 9.95 -0.75
N ILE A 47 -5.36 8.69 -0.95
CA ILE A 47 -6.43 8.23 -1.83
C ILE A 47 -7.52 7.66 -0.95
N LYS A 48 -8.67 8.33 -0.86
CA LYS A 48 -9.73 7.99 0.10
C LYS A 48 -10.97 7.47 -0.63
N ALA A 49 -11.51 6.35 -0.16
CA ALA A 49 -12.75 5.83 -0.72
C ALA A 49 -13.96 6.71 -0.39
N VAL A 50 -14.78 6.97 -1.40
CA VAL A 50 -16.15 7.49 -1.28
C VAL A 50 -17.11 6.31 -1.33
N SER A 51 -17.92 6.17 -0.29
CA SER A 51 -18.87 5.06 -0.12
C SER A 51 -20.12 5.31 -0.94
N THR A 52 -20.60 4.31 -1.67
CA THR A 52 -21.93 4.35 -2.32
C THR A 52 -23.08 4.28 -1.31
N ASP A 53 -22.83 3.76 -0.10
CA ASP A 53 -23.84 3.67 0.96
C ASP A 53 -23.90 4.96 1.79
N ASP A 54 -25.01 5.70 1.65
CA ASP A 54 -25.36 6.89 2.43
C ASP A 54 -25.54 6.60 3.94
N ASN A 55 -25.72 5.32 4.35
CA ASN A 55 -25.82 4.94 5.76
C ASN A 55 -24.47 4.87 6.48
N LEU A 56 -23.35 5.01 5.77
CA LEU A 56 -22.07 5.09 6.44
C LEU A 56 -22.02 6.37 7.27
N SER A 57 -22.09 6.21 8.59
CA SER A 57 -22.10 7.33 9.54
C SER A 57 -20.97 8.32 9.23
N LYS A 58 -21.25 9.62 9.36
CA LYS A 58 -20.27 10.72 9.20
C LYS A 58 -19.03 10.55 10.09
N TYR A 59 -19.12 9.72 11.13
CA TYR A 59 -18.06 9.43 12.08
C TYR A 59 -17.29 8.14 11.80
N THR A 60 -17.67 7.39 10.77
CA THR A 60 -16.98 6.17 10.35
C THR A 60 -16.00 6.55 9.24
N PRO A 61 -14.69 6.61 9.53
CA PRO A 61 -13.72 6.93 8.49
C PRO A 61 -13.62 5.80 7.46
N THR A 62 -13.77 6.14 6.18
CA THR A 62 -13.57 5.22 5.06
C THR A 62 -12.10 4.88 4.85
N ALA A 63 -11.84 3.74 4.21
CA ALA A 63 -10.51 3.27 3.90
C ALA A 63 -9.72 4.27 3.05
N GLN A 64 -8.43 4.37 3.35
CA GLN A 64 -7.51 5.31 2.71
C GLN A 64 -6.23 4.58 2.31
N LEU A 65 -5.81 4.76 1.06
CA LEU A 65 -4.49 4.38 0.60
C LEU A 65 -3.53 5.55 0.78
N LYS A 66 -2.36 5.27 1.36
CA LYS A 66 -1.33 6.26 1.59
C LYS A 66 -0.07 5.88 0.82
N ALA A 67 0.37 6.76 -0.06
CA ALA A 67 1.64 6.68 -0.76
C ALA A 67 2.55 7.85 -0.39
N SER A 68 3.86 7.62 -0.46
CA SER A 68 4.83 8.72 -0.43
C SER A 68 5.17 9.10 -1.85
N VAL A 69 5.15 10.38 -2.17
CA VAL A 69 5.58 10.88 -3.49
C VAL A 69 7.11 10.99 -3.47
N THR A 70 7.80 10.72 -4.55
CA THR A 70 9.24 10.96 -4.67
C THR A 70 9.56 11.45 -6.07
N GLU A 71 10.26 12.56 -6.18
CA GLU A 71 10.74 13.09 -7.45
C GLU A 71 12.02 12.32 -7.85
N THR A 72 11.98 11.65 -9.01
CA THR A 72 13.16 10.97 -9.57
C THR A 72 13.46 11.58 -10.94
N ARG A 73 14.69 12.02 -11.15
CA ARG A 73 15.16 12.43 -12.49
C ARG A 73 15.43 11.17 -13.30
N VAL A 74 14.59 10.92 -14.29
CA VAL A 74 14.79 9.82 -15.24
C VAL A 74 15.54 10.42 -16.44
N TYR A 75 16.67 9.81 -16.77
CA TYR A 75 17.44 10.14 -17.96
C TYR A 75 17.00 9.15 -19.05
N GLU A 76 16.64 9.66 -20.24
CA GLU A 76 16.23 8.80 -21.37
C GLU A 76 17.36 7.87 -21.85
N GLU A 77 18.61 8.17 -21.50
CA GLU A 77 19.79 7.34 -21.81
C GLU A 77 20.61 7.04 -20.55
N GLU A 78 21.20 5.84 -20.48
CA GLU A 78 22.08 5.44 -19.38
C GLU A 78 23.24 6.46 -19.28
N PRO A 79 23.40 7.20 -18.17
CA PRO A 79 24.39 8.25 -18.11
C PRO A 79 25.78 7.64 -18.35
N PRO A 80 26.62 8.24 -19.22
CA PRO A 80 27.96 7.72 -19.46
C PRO A 80 28.69 7.66 -18.12
N ARG A 81 29.18 6.46 -17.78
CA ARG A 81 29.90 6.20 -16.52
C ARG A 81 30.90 7.32 -16.26
N ALA A 82 30.80 7.95 -15.08
CA ALA A 82 31.74 8.98 -14.64
C ALA A 82 33.19 8.43 -14.72
N GLY A 83 33.92 8.81 -15.76
CA GLY A 83 35.27 8.27 -16.05
C GLY A 83 35.77 8.35 -17.50
N GLY A 84 35.01 8.94 -18.43
CA GLY A 84 35.47 9.18 -19.81
C GLY A 84 36.46 10.37 -19.93
N PRO A 85 37.36 10.35 -20.93
CA PRO A 85 38.37 11.41 -21.14
C PRO A 85 37.73 12.79 -21.39
N GLN A 86 38.41 13.83 -20.92
CA GLN A 86 37.95 15.23 -20.79
C GLN A 86 37.55 15.94 -22.10
N TRP A 87 37.76 15.32 -23.27
CA TRP A 87 37.39 15.85 -24.59
C TRP A 87 35.96 15.49 -25.03
N VAL A 88 35.24 14.66 -24.25
CA VAL A 88 33.82 14.30 -24.49
C VAL A 88 32.87 15.20 -23.66
N GLN A 89 33.39 16.27 -23.06
CA GLN A 89 32.62 17.21 -22.21
C GLN A 89 32.14 18.46 -22.96
N ASP A 90 32.55 18.69 -24.22
CA ASP A 90 32.22 19.91 -24.99
C ASP A 90 31.02 19.74 -25.95
N GLU A 91 30.47 18.52 -26.06
CA GLU A 91 29.17 18.23 -26.66
C GLU A 91 28.21 17.78 -25.54
N GLU A 92 27.99 18.65 -24.55
CA GLU A 92 26.84 18.51 -23.65
C GLU A 92 25.56 18.84 -24.45
N GLU A 93 25.13 17.92 -25.32
CA GLU A 93 23.71 17.85 -25.64
C GLU A 93 22.99 17.65 -24.30
N GLU A 94 22.21 18.66 -23.89
CA GLU A 94 21.36 18.61 -22.71
C GLU A 94 20.45 17.39 -22.86
N ILE A 95 20.88 16.24 -22.31
CA ILE A 95 20.09 15.02 -22.32
C ILE A 95 18.74 15.42 -21.70
N PRO A 96 17.61 15.27 -22.43
CA PRO A 96 16.31 15.65 -21.91
C PRO A 96 16.06 14.83 -20.64
N SER A 97 16.24 15.47 -19.48
CA SER A 97 15.96 14.87 -18.19
C SER A 97 14.53 15.23 -17.83
N GLU A 98 13.67 14.23 -17.69
CA GLU A 98 12.31 14.44 -17.24
C GLU A 98 12.25 14.21 -15.72
N LEU A 99 11.74 15.21 -15.01
CA LEU A 99 11.45 15.09 -13.58
C LEU A 99 10.12 14.34 -13.44
N VAL A 100 10.20 13.03 -13.24
CA VAL A 100 9.01 12.19 -13.06
C VAL A 100 8.75 12.00 -11.57
N GLU A 101 7.52 12.28 -11.15
CA GLU A 101 7.06 12.03 -9.80
C GLU A 101 6.58 10.59 -9.67
N PHE A 102 7.00 9.88 -8.63
CA PHE A 102 6.58 8.51 -8.35
C PHE A 102 5.74 8.44 -7.08
N ALA A 103 4.61 7.75 -7.14
CA ALA A 103 3.83 7.33 -5.99
C ALA A 103 4.36 5.98 -5.46
N CYS A 104 4.91 6.00 -4.26
CA CYS A 104 5.46 4.83 -3.57
C CYS A 104 4.51 4.32 -2.49
N PHE A 105 3.82 3.20 -2.73
CA PHE A 105 3.01 2.49 -1.74
C PHE A 105 3.87 1.51 -0.96
N LYS A 106 4.68 2.03 -0.04
CA LYS A 106 5.64 1.24 0.75
C LYS A 106 5.18 1.04 2.19
N GLY A 107 5.06 -0.23 2.59
CA GLY A 107 4.86 -0.62 3.98
C GLY A 107 3.80 -1.70 4.17
N ASP A 108 3.42 -1.89 5.42
CA ASP A 108 2.42 -2.87 5.85
C ASP A 108 0.99 -2.31 5.80
N ARG A 109 0.01 -3.18 6.05
CA ARG A 109 -1.44 -2.85 6.10
C ARG A 109 -1.73 -1.52 6.78
N GLU A 110 -1.17 -1.26 7.97
CA GLU A 110 -1.49 -0.07 8.76
C GLU A 110 -0.89 1.23 8.21
N THR A 111 0.15 1.10 7.38
CA THR A 111 0.81 2.24 6.75
C THR A 111 0.23 2.57 5.40
N VAL A 112 -0.07 1.55 4.59
CA VAL A 112 -0.54 1.70 3.21
C VAL A 112 -2.06 1.73 3.13
N LEU A 113 -2.77 0.91 3.90
CA LEU A 113 -4.24 0.76 3.86
C LEU A 113 -4.86 1.07 5.23
N GLN A 114 -5.16 2.35 5.44
CA GLN A 114 -5.68 2.88 6.70
C GLN A 114 -7.21 2.78 6.77
N ASN A 115 -7.73 2.80 8.00
CA ASN A 115 -9.15 2.62 8.34
C ASN A 115 -9.74 1.26 7.92
N SER A 116 -10.89 0.93 8.48
CA SER A 116 -11.51 -0.40 8.36
C SER A 116 -12.75 -0.44 7.47
N ALA A 117 -13.52 0.65 7.39
CA ALA A 117 -14.70 0.70 6.52
C ALA A 117 -14.25 0.72 5.05
N LEU A 118 -14.81 -0.16 4.21
CA LEU A 118 -14.40 -0.35 2.80
C LEU A 118 -12.93 -0.78 2.62
N GLN A 119 -12.32 -1.38 3.65
CA GLN A 119 -10.91 -1.79 3.59
C GLN A 119 -10.66 -2.84 2.52
N TYR A 120 -11.51 -3.85 2.41
CA TYR A 120 -11.36 -4.90 1.38
C TYR A 120 -11.57 -4.36 -0.04
N PRO A 121 -12.63 -3.58 -0.34
CA PRO A 121 -12.74 -2.85 -1.60
C PRO A 121 -11.49 -2.04 -1.96
N MET A 122 -10.96 -1.27 -1.01
CA MET A 122 -9.74 -0.49 -1.26
C MET A 122 -8.49 -1.35 -1.45
N PHE A 123 -8.46 -2.54 -0.89
CA PHE A 123 -7.42 -3.51 -1.21
C PHE A 123 -7.53 -4.01 -2.66
N LEU A 124 -8.73 -4.22 -3.19
CA LEU A 124 -8.91 -4.60 -4.60
C LEU A 124 -8.40 -3.49 -5.53
N VAL A 125 -8.67 -2.23 -5.21
CA VAL A 125 -8.11 -1.07 -5.94
C VAL A 125 -6.57 -1.09 -5.90
N LEU A 126 -5.97 -1.32 -4.72
CA LEU A 126 -4.51 -1.44 -4.61
C LEU A 126 -3.95 -2.63 -5.39
N ARG A 127 -4.67 -3.75 -5.43
CA ARG A 127 -4.30 -4.93 -6.21
C ARG A 127 -4.31 -4.61 -7.71
N ASP A 128 -5.32 -3.90 -8.17
CA ASP A 128 -5.44 -3.55 -9.58
C ASP A 128 -4.34 -2.54 -9.98
N LEU A 129 -4.03 -1.56 -9.13
CA LEU A 129 -2.83 -0.72 -9.28
C LEU A 129 -1.53 -1.54 -9.28
N ALA A 130 -1.47 -2.63 -8.49
CA ALA A 130 -0.31 -3.51 -8.47
C ALA A 130 -0.14 -4.32 -9.77
N MET A 131 -1.19 -4.49 -10.57
CA MET A 131 -1.10 -5.15 -11.88
C MET A 131 -0.55 -4.20 -12.95
N GLU A 132 -0.71 -2.90 -12.77
CA GLU A 132 -0.23 -1.87 -13.71
C GLU A 132 1.20 -1.42 -13.40
N THR A 133 1.73 -1.77 -12.23
CA THR A 133 3.09 -1.39 -11.86
C THR A 133 4.16 -2.25 -12.56
N GLU A 134 5.19 -1.58 -13.08
CA GLU A 134 6.39 -2.27 -13.54
C GLU A 134 7.38 -2.57 -12.39
N LYS A 135 7.21 -1.92 -11.22
CA LYS A 135 8.18 -1.96 -10.11
C LYS A 135 7.54 -2.20 -8.77
N GLY A 136 7.96 -3.29 -8.14
CA GLY A 136 7.63 -3.61 -6.75
C GLY A 136 6.75 -4.84 -6.60
N ASN A 137 6.42 -5.14 -5.34
CA ASN A 137 5.70 -6.35 -4.96
C ASN A 137 4.50 -5.99 -4.08
N LEU A 138 3.40 -6.69 -4.28
CA LEU A 138 2.27 -6.69 -3.37
C LEU A 138 2.06 -8.10 -2.85
N THR A 139 2.05 -8.25 -1.52
CA THR A 139 1.68 -9.51 -0.86
C THR A 139 0.56 -9.24 0.13
N ALA A 140 -0.50 -10.05 0.07
CA ALA A 140 -1.62 -9.91 0.98
C ALA A 140 -2.26 -11.26 1.30
N ILE A 141 -2.87 -11.31 2.48
CA ILE A 141 -3.73 -12.41 2.92
C ILE A 141 -5.09 -11.79 3.18
N THR A 142 -6.07 -12.21 2.39
CA THR A 142 -7.44 -11.72 2.50
C THR A 142 -8.41 -12.85 2.76
N GLU A 143 -9.56 -12.53 3.34
CA GLU A 143 -10.72 -13.41 3.41
C GLU A 143 -11.83 -12.84 2.55
N GLU A 144 -12.40 -13.71 1.73
CA GLU A 144 -13.60 -13.45 0.96
C GLU A 144 -14.57 -14.62 1.14
N GLY A 145 -15.80 -14.33 1.59
CA GLY A 145 -16.83 -15.37 1.73
C GLY A 145 -16.48 -16.52 2.68
N GLY A 146 -15.59 -16.29 3.65
CA GLY A 146 -15.11 -17.32 4.58
C GLY A 146 -13.94 -18.17 4.06
N SER A 147 -13.41 -17.88 2.86
CA SER A 147 -12.21 -18.51 2.32
C SER A 147 -11.01 -17.56 2.38
N LEU A 148 -9.86 -18.09 2.81
CA LEU A 148 -8.60 -17.35 2.81
C LEU A 148 -7.93 -17.43 1.44
N THR A 149 -7.57 -16.25 0.91
CA THR A 149 -6.86 -16.09 -0.35
C THR A 149 -5.52 -15.39 -0.11
N ALA A 150 -4.44 -16.00 -0.60
CA ALA A 150 -3.15 -15.32 -0.70
C ALA A 150 -3.03 -14.65 -2.07
N THR A 151 -2.72 -13.37 -2.05
CA THR A 151 -2.39 -12.59 -3.24
C THR A 151 -0.90 -12.28 -3.21
N ARG A 152 -0.21 -12.57 -4.30
CA ARG A 152 1.17 -12.18 -4.52
C ARG A 152 1.31 -11.67 -5.93
N ILE A 153 1.64 -10.40 -6.06
CA ILE A 153 1.93 -9.73 -7.33
C ILE A 153 3.38 -9.26 -7.28
N VAL A 154 4.13 -9.55 -8.35
CA VAL A 154 5.53 -9.19 -8.51
C VAL A 154 5.65 -8.54 -9.87
N GLU A 155 6.03 -7.25 -9.91
CA GLU A 155 6.28 -6.52 -11.16
C GLU A 155 5.09 -6.61 -12.15
N GLY A 156 3.87 -6.40 -11.65
CA GLY A 156 2.65 -6.48 -12.48
C GLY A 156 2.13 -7.90 -12.73
N GLU A 157 2.85 -8.95 -12.34
CA GLU A 157 2.46 -10.33 -12.57
C GLU A 157 1.94 -11.04 -11.31
N GLU A 158 0.76 -11.68 -11.41
CA GLU A 158 0.29 -12.60 -10.38
C GLU A 158 1.19 -13.84 -10.28
N ARG A 159 1.69 -14.11 -9.06
CA ARG A 159 2.50 -15.28 -8.75
C ARG A 159 1.77 -16.18 -7.75
N PRO A 160 1.90 -17.52 -7.87
CA PRO A 160 1.28 -18.42 -6.92
C PRO A 160 1.85 -18.19 -5.51
N ALA A 161 0.97 -18.22 -4.52
CA ALA A 161 1.30 -18.07 -3.11
C ALA A 161 0.48 -19.06 -2.27
N THR A 162 1.10 -19.58 -1.22
CA THR A 162 0.49 -20.55 -0.30
C THR A 162 0.40 -19.93 1.09
N VAL A 163 -0.78 -20.04 1.73
CA VAL A 163 -0.97 -19.67 3.13
C VAL A 163 -0.74 -20.88 4.01
N GLU A 164 0.24 -20.81 4.90
CA GLU A 164 0.40 -21.79 5.98
C GLU A 164 -0.09 -21.15 7.28
N VAL A 165 -1.13 -21.74 7.87
CA VAL A 165 -1.66 -21.30 9.17
C VAL A 165 -0.99 -22.16 10.25
N VAL A 166 -0.08 -21.54 11.00
CA VAL A 166 0.60 -22.19 12.11
C VAL A 166 -0.03 -21.69 13.42
N GLU A 167 -0.57 -22.60 14.23
CA GLU A 167 -0.84 -22.28 15.63
C GLU A 167 0.50 -22.08 16.33
N SER A 168 0.82 -20.84 16.69
CA SER A 168 1.90 -20.62 17.64
C SER A 168 1.55 -21.37 18.92
N PRO A 169 2.44 -22.21 19.48
CA PRO A 169 2.19 -22.79 20.79
C PRO A 169 1.95 -21.60 21.71
N ARG A 170 0.73 -21.51 22.24
CA ARG A 170 0.32 -20.46 23.16
C ARG A 170 1.50 -20.22 24.10
N GLN A 171 1.97 -18.97 24.19
CA GLN A 171 2.67 -18.56 25.40
C GLN A 171 1.76 -19.03 26.52
N ASN A 172 2.20 -20.10 27.20
CA ASN A 172 1.46 -20.72 28.27
C ASN A 172 0.98 -19.57 29.13
N LYS A 173 -0.33 -19.54 29.42
CA LYS A 173 -0.92 -18.75 30.50
C LYS A 173 0.16 -18.62 31.57
N GLN A 174 0.71 -17.42 31.70
CA GLN A 174 1.51 -17.11 32.85
C GLN A 174 0.50 -17.22 33.99
N GLU A 175 0.53 -18.37 34.67
CA GLU A 175 -0.22 -18.58 35.88
C GLU A 175 -0.01 -17.34 36.73
N ASN A 176 -1.13 -16.89 37.28
CA ASN A 176 -1.33 -15.67 38.01
C ASN A 176 -0.51 -15.68 39.32
N SER A 177 0.82 -15.67 39.22
CA SER A 177 1.79 -15.50 40.30
C SER A 177 2.26 -14.04 40.36
N GLY A 178 1.34 -13.11 40.09
CA GLY A 178 1.52 -11.71 40.41
C GLY A 178 1.16 -11.50 41.88
N VAL A 179 2.13 -11.05 42.68
CA VAL A 179 1.90 -10.72 44.09
C VAL A 179 0.76 -9.70 44.19
N ASN A 180 -0.33 -10.07 44.87
CA ASN A 180 -1.48 -9.21 45.11
C ASN A 180 -1.12 -8.15 46.16
N TRP A 181 -0.54 -7.05 45.71
CA TRP A 181 -0.07 -5.94 46.54
C TRP A 181 -1.18 -5.26 47.36
N ARG A 182 -2.45 -5.50 47.04
CA ARG A 182 -3.60 -4.99 47.80
C ARG A 182 -3.85 -5.73 49.12
N ASP A 183 -3.32 -6.94 49.28
CA ASP A 183 -3.58 -7.82 50.43
C ASP A 183 -2.32 -8.10 51.27
N ASN A 184 -1.39 -7.15 51.30
CA ASN A 184 -0.11 -7.33 51.97
C ASN A 184 -0.20 -7.07 53.48
N LYS A 185 -0.17 -8.15 54.28
CA LYS A 185 -0.18 -8.12 55.76
C LYS A 185 1.03 -7.42 56.42
N PHE A 186 2.03 -7.01 55.64
CA PHE A 186 3.21 -6.29 56.13
C PHE A 186 3.13 -4.77 55.95
N ILE A 187 2.06 -4.26 55.34
CA ILE A 187 1.80 -2.83 55.18
C ILE A 187 0.42 -2.56 55.80
N SER A 188 0.39 -2.35 57.12
CA SER A 188 -0.78 -1.87 57.87
C SER A 188 -0.39 -0.66 58.69
#